data_AF-A0A535H2X5-F1
#
_entry.id   AF-A0A535H2X5-F1
#
_cell.length_a   1.000
_cell.length_b   1.000
_cell.length_c   1.000
_cell.angle_alpha   90.00
_cell.angle_beta   90.00
_cell.angle_gamma   90.00
#
_symmetry.space_group_name_H-M   'P 1'
#
loop_
_entity.id
_entity.type
_entity.pdbx_description
1 polymer ?
#
loop_
_entity_poly.entity_id
_entity_poly.type
_entity_poly.pdbx_seq_one_letter_code
_entity_poly.pdbx_strand_id
1 'polypeptide(L)'
;MPGIVNAIWEALQMAFFMFWEVLWPLVLGFLISAVVQSLVSRQAVARVLGRDDLRGVTFATLLGAASSSCSYAAVAVGRGLFRKGATFANAILFEFASTNLVFELGLVLLVLLGWQFLAAELAGGLAMIAILAVVFKYTLRSRLVEEAQRQAEMGLRGRMEGHGDMDMSVRHAIEAFQARPSWNYTTFLNLAALALAAVMGWRFGTTGGMQMLRAMESAPTPGREMVHDHHEHHHHH
;
A
#
# COMPACT_ATOMS: atom_id res chain seq x y z
N MET A 1 19.81 36.17 4.08
CA MET A 1 19.92 34.69 4.06
C MET A 1 19.57 33.95 5.37
N PRO A 2 18.94 34.53 6.42
CA PRO A 2 18.47 33.73 7.57
C PRO A 2 17.10 33.06 7.35
N GLY A 3 16.29 33.53 6.39
CA GLY A 3 14.94 33.02 6.15
C GLY A 3 14.88 31.62 5.52
N ILE A 4 15.83 31.28 4.63
CA ILE A 4 15.85 29.96 3.99
C ILE A 4 16.26 28.88 5.00
N VAL A 5 17.28 29.14 5.83
CA VAL A 5 17.70 28.19 6.87
C VAL A 5 16.56 27.91 7.86
N ASN A 6 15.78 28.92 8.23
CA ASN A 6 14.61 28.74 9.09
C ASN A 6 13.47 27.99 8.39
N ALA A 7 13.20 28.26 7.10
CA ALA A 7 12.19 27.53 6.34
C ALA A 7 12.55 26.04 6.16
N ILE A 8 13.83 25.73 5.93
CA ILE A 8 14.36 24.36 5.88
C ILE A 8 14.17 23.67 7.23
N TRP A 9 14.50 24.39 8.30
CA TRP A 9 14.36 23.88 9.65
C TRP A 9 12.90 23.59 10.00
N GLU A 10 11.98 24.49 9.65
CA GLU A 10 10.54 24.27 9.83
C GLU A 10 10.00 23.13 8.97
N ALA A 11 10.41 23.01 7.71
CA ALA A 11 9.99 21.92 6.84
C ALA A 11 10.52 20.57 7.35
N LEU A 12 11.78 20.50 7.80
CA LEU A 12 12.35 19.31 8.43
C LEU A 12 11.68 19.01 9.75
N GLN A 13 11.35 20.01 10.56
CA GLN A 13 10.60 19.83 11.80
C GLN A 13 9.19 19.29 11.50
N MET A 14 8.45 19.87 10.55
CA MET A 14 7.12 19.40 10.18
C MET A 14 7.16 17.98 9.60
N ALA A 15 8.11 17.69 8.71
CA ALA A 15 8.31 16.35 8.17
C ALA A 15 8.66 15.36 9.29
N PHE A 16 9.51 15.78 10.24
CA PHE A 16 9.85 14.98 11.41
C PHE A 16 8.65 14.77 12.33
N PHE A 17 7.82 15.78 12.58
CA PHE A 17 6.62 15.67 13.39
C PHE A 17 5.58 14.78 12.73
N MET A 18 5.29 14.96 11.44
CA MET A 18 4.40 14.05 10.70
C MET A 18 4.94 12.62 10.67
N PHE A 19 6.24 12.46 10.40
CA PHE A 19 6.88 11.16 10.41
C PHE A 19 6.76 10.51 11.79
N TRP A 20 7.07 11.25 12.85
CA TRP A 20 7.02 10.76 14.22
C TRP A 20 5.59 10.40 14.64
N GLU A 21 4.60 11.21 14.29
CA GLU A 21 3.18 10.94 14.57
C GLU A 21 2.66 9.71 13.82
N VAL A 22 3.07 9.50 12.57
CA VAL A 22 2.63 8.36 11.75
C VAL A 22 3.43 7.09 12.05
N LEU A 23 4.71 7.22 12.43
CA LEU A 23 5.62 6.10 12.69
C LEU A 23 5.12 5.21 13.82
N TRP A 24 4.66 5.78 14.94
CA TRP A 24 4.20 4.98 16.08
C TRP A 24 2.97 4.11 15.76
N PRO A 25 1.88 4.64 15.16
CA PRO A 25 0.77 3.83 14.67
C PRO A 25 1.18 2.75 13.68
N LEU A 26 2.05 3.08 12.70
CA LEU A 26 2.54 2.11 11.72
C LEU A 26 3.37 0.99 12.36
N VAL A 27 4.31 1.33 13.23
CA VAL A 27 5.16 0.32 13.91
C VAL A 27 4.29 -0.59 14.76
N LEU A 28 3.33 -0.01 15.49
CA LEU A 28 2.42 -0.78 16.35
C LEU A 28 1.53 -1.71 15.54
N GLY A 29 0.93 -1.22 14.46
CA GLY A 29 0.10 -2.05 13.62
C GLY A 29 0.91 -3.15 12.92
N PHE A 30 2.12 -2.85 12.42
CA PHE A 30 2.94 -3.85 11.71
C PHE A 30 3.44 -4.92 12.68
N LEU A 31 3.73 -4.54 13.92
CA LEU A 31 4.07 -5.48 14.99
C LEU A 31 2.89 -6.40 15.31
N ILE A 32 1.68 -5.85 15.46
CA ILE A 32 0.46 -6.66 15.69
C ILE A 32 0.21 -7.59 14.50
N SER A 33 0.30 -7.08 13.27
CA SER A 33 0.12 -7.86 12.06
C SER A 33 1.15 -8.99 11.95
N ALA A 34 2.43 -8.72 12.26
CA ALA A 34 3.48 -9.73 12.31
C ALA A 34 3.24 -10.82 13.35
N VAL A 35 2.76 -10.44 14.56
CA VAL A 35 2.38 -11.41 15.59
C VAL A 35 1.23 -12.30 15.09
N VAL A 36 0.16 -11.73 14.55
CA VAL A 36 -0.96 -12.51 14.02
C VAL A 36 -0.51 -13.42 12.88
N GLN A 37 0.30 -12.93 11.94
CA GLN A 37 0.85 -13.73 10.85
C GLN A 37 1.78 -14.85 11.33
N SER A 38 2.49 -14.66 12.45
CA SER A 38 3.35 -15.69 13.06
C SER A 38 2.55 -16.80 13.76
N LEU A 39 1.37 -16.45 14.30
CA LEU A 39 0.51 -17.38 15.03
C LEU A 39 -0.47 -18.13 14.12
N VAL A 40 -0.75 -17.60 12.93
CA VAL A 40 -1.74 -18.15 12.00
C VAL A 40 -1.05 -18.92 10.87
N SER A 41 -1.20 -20.25 10.87
CA SER A 41 -0.65 -21.10 9.80
C SER A 41 -1.48 -21.01 8.51
N ARG A 42 -0.80 -20.81 7.36
CA ARG A 42 -1.42 -20.70 6.03
C ARG A 42 -2.29 -21.91 5.63
N GLN A 43 -2.02 -23.09 6.18
CA GLN A 43 -2.79 -24.32 5.94
C GLN A 43 -4.09 -24.37 6.73
N ALA A 44 -4.09 -23.88 7.98
CA ALA A 44 -5.32 -23.76 8.78
C ALA A 44 -6.27 -22.73 8.17
N VAL A 45 -5.72 -21.62 7.68
CA VAL A 45 -6.47 -20.58 6.96
C VAL A 45 -7.14 -21.14 5.70
N ALA A 46 -6.38 -21.81 4.83
CA ALA A 46 -6.93 -22.37 3.59
C ALA A 46 -8.05 -23.39 3.86
N ARG A 47 -7.93 -24.21 4.91
CA ARG A 47 -8.96 -25.20 5.29
C ARG A 47 -10.26 -24.55 5.78
N VAL A 48 -10.16 -23.44 6.52
CA VAL A 48 -11.34 -22.69 7.00
C VAL A 48 -11.99 -21.92 5.85
N LEU A 49 -11.18 -21.33 4.95
CA LEU A 49 -11.67 -20.60 3.78
C LEU A 49 -12.20 -21.50 2.65
N GLY A 50 -12.03 -22.82 2.73
CA GLY A 50 -12.62 -23.79 1.81
C GLY A 50 -14.10 -24.08 2.06
N ARG A 51 -14.71 -23.48 3.09
CA ARG A 51 -16.14 -23.63 3.40
C ARG A 51 -16.94 -22.44 2.86
N ASP A 52 -18.02 -22.72 2.12
CA ASP A 52 -18.97 -21.69 1.64
C ASP A 52 -20.03 -21.29 2.69
N ASP A 53 -19.72 -21.45 3.98
CA ASP A 53 -20.62 -21.06 5.07
C ASP A 53 -20.30 -19.64 5.58
N LEU A 54 -21.20 -19.09 6.40
CA LEU A 54 -20.99 -17.78 7.04
C LEU A 54 -19.64 -17.70 7.79
N ARG A 55 -19.17 -18.83 8.33
CA ARG A 55 -17.88 -18.90 9.02
C ARG A 55 -16.73 -18.67 8.05
N GLY A 56 -16.74 -19.29 6.87
CA GLY A 56 -15.76 -19.05 5.81
C GLY A 56 -15.65 -17.57 5.43
N VAL A 57 -16.79 -16.90 5.25
CA VAL A 57 -16.85 -15.46 4.95
C VAL A 57 -16.29 -14.62 6.09
N THR A 58 -16.74 -14.84 7.34
CA THR A 58 -16.26 -14.08 8.50
C THR A 58 -14.76 -14.28 8.71
N PHE A 59 -14.25 -15.49 8.57
CA PHE A 59 -12.82 -15.76 8.70
C PHE A 59 -12.00 -15.16 7.55
N ALA A 60 -12.49 -15.21 6.31
CA ALA A 60 -11.85 -14.56 5.17
C ALA A 60 -11.70 -13.05 5.42
N THR A 61 -12.76 -12.41 5.90
CA THR A 61 -12.75 -10.98 6.24
C THR A 61 -11.81 -10.66 7.40
N LEU A 62 -11.87 -11.41 8.50
CA LEU A 62 -11.01 -11.15 9.66
C LEU A 62 -9.53 -11.39 9.34
N LEU A 63 -9.22 -12.45 8.60
CA LEU A 63 -7.85 -12.72 8.18
C LEU A 63 -7.34 -11.71 7.16
N GLY A 64 -8.20 -11.27 6.24
CA GLY A 64 -7.88 -10.19 5.33
C GLY A 64 -7.54 -8.92 6.11
N ALA A 65 -8.44 -8.47 6.98
CA ALA A 65 -8.25 -7.30 7.84
C ALA A 65 -6.94 -7.34 8.64
N ALA A 66 -6.55 -8.52 9.13
CA ALA A 66 -5.30 -8.72 9.86
C ALA A 66 -4.04 -8.76 8.96
N SER A 67 -4.16 -9.17 7.70
CA SER A 67 -3.03 -9.47 6.80
C SER A 67 -2.34 -8.23 6.21
N SER A 68 -2.88 -7.02 6.41
CA SER A 68 -2.32 -5.71 5.98
C SER A 68 -1.40 -5.80 4.76
N SER A 69 -1.95 -6.32 3.66
CA SER A 69 -1.20 -6.58 2.42
C SER A 69 -1.55 -5.51 1.39
N CYS A 70 -0.53 -4.96 0.73
CA CYS A 70 -0.73 -4.14 -0.46
C CYS A 70 -1.49 -4.95 -1.54
N SER A 71 -2.29 -4.31 -2.38
CA SER A 71 -3.19 -4.98 -3.34
C SER A 71 -2.50 -6.08 -4.16
N TYR A 72 -1.25 -5.87 -4.55
CA TYR A 72 -0.44 -6.89 -5.24
C TYR A 72 -0.13 -8.12 -4.38
N ALA A 73 0.32 -7.90 -3.14
CA ALA A 73 0.59 -8.97 -2.19
C ALA A 73 -0.70 -9.72 -1.80
N ALA A 74 -1.82 -8.99 -1.68
CA ALA A 74 -3.13 -9.57 -1.39
C ALA A 74 -3.58 -10.55 -2.50
N VAL A 75 -3.42 -10.20 -3.78
CA VAL A 75 -3.71 -11.09 -4.92
C VAL A 75 -2.84 -12.35 -4.90
N ALA A 76 -1.53 -12.20 -4.65
CA ALA A 76 -0.60 -13.34 -4.59
C ALA A 76 -0.98 -14.32 -3.47
N VAL A 77 -1.32 -13.79 -2.29
CA VAL A 77 -1.81 -14.57 -1.16
C VAL A 77 -3.17 -15.21 -1.47
N GLY A 78 -4.10 -14.46 -2.05
CA GLY A 78 -5.43 -14.94 -2.46
C GLY A 78 -5.35 -16.12 -3.44
N ARG A 79 -4.50 -16.03 -4.46
CA ARG A 79 -4.23 -17.15 -5.39
C ARG A 79 -3.62 -18.35 -4.69
N GLY A 80 -2.68 -18.12 -3.77
CA GLY A 80 -2.08 -19.18 -2.96
C GLY A 80 -3.10 -19.89 -2.05
N LEU A 81 -4.07 -19.15 -1.50
CA LEU A 81 -5.18 -19.71 -0.73
C LEU A 81 -6.14 -20.49 -1.64
N PHE A 82 -6.49 -19.95 -2.80
CA PHE A 82 -7.36 -20.61 -3.78
C PHE A 82 -6.77 -21.93 -4.27
N ARG A 83 -5.46 -21.96 -4.60
CA ARG A 83 -4.74 -23.20 -4.96
C ARG A 83 -4.67 -24.23 -3.83
N LYS A 84 -4.81 -23.80 -2.57
CA LYS A 84 -4.82 -24.67 -1.39
C LYS A 84 -6.24 -25.09 -0.97
N GLY A 85 -7.25 -24.80 -1.79
CA GLY A 85 -8.63 -25.24 -1.58
C GLY A 85 -9.55 -24.21 -0.93
N ALA A 86 -9.13 -22.95 -0.79
CA ALA A 86 -10.08 -21.87 -0.46
C ALA A 86 -11.08 -21.69 -1.60
N THR A 87 -12.33 -21.33 -1.29
CA THR A 87 -13.31 -21.05 -2.32
C THR A 87 -13.02 -19.71 -3.00
N PHE A 88 -13.41 -19.57 -4.27
CA PHE A 88 -13.13 -18.35 -5.03
C PHE A 88 -13.72 -17.12 -4.34
N ALA A 89 -14.96 -17.22 -3.86
CA ALA A 89 -15.62 -16.15 -3.13
C ALA A 89 -14.83 -15.74 -1.88
N ASN A 90 -14.41 -16.71 -1.05
CA ASN A 90 -13.64 -16.42 0.16
C ASN A 90 -12.25 -15.85 -0.13
N ALA A 91 -11.59 -16.24 -1.23
CA ALA A 91 -10.31 -15.67 -1.65
C ALA A 91 -10.46 -14.19 -2.06
N ILE A 92 -11.52 -13.85 -2.80
CA ILE A 92 -11.79 -12.45 -3.19
C ILE A 92 -12.23 -11.61 -1.97
N LEU A 93 -13.07 -12.16 -1.10
CA LEU A 93 -13.50 -11.47 0.12
C LEU A 93 -12.31 -11.20 1.06
N PHE A 94 -11.36 -12.12 1.14
CA PHE A 94 -10.08 -11.92 1.83
C PHE A 94 -9.29 -10.75 1.23
N GLU A 95 -9.18 -10.66 -0.10
CA GLU A 95 -8.43 -9.60 -0.79
C GLU A 95 -9.03 -8.21 -0.54
N PHE A 96 -10.37 -8.09 -0.64
CA PHE A 96 -11.08 -6.85 -0.35
C PHE A 96 -10.95 -6.46 1.14
N ALA A 97 -11.06 -7.43 2.05
CA ALA A 97 -10.88 -7.15 3.47
C ALA A 97 -9.44 -6.73 3.80
N SER A 98 -8.44 -7.31 3.14
CA SER A 98 -7.02 -6.96 3.30
C SER A 98 -6.65 -5.57 2.80
N THR A 99 -7.50 -4.92 2.02
CA THR A 99 -7.24 -3.58 1.49
C THR A 99 -8.13 -2.51 2.12
N ASN A 100 -9.33 -2.87 2.60
CA ASN A 100 -10.30 -1.93 3.17
C ASN A 100 -10.49 -2.00 4.68
N LEU A 101 -10.11 -3.09 5.35
CA LEU A 101 -10.28 -3.26 6.81
C LEU A 101 -8.94 -3.37 7.53
N VAL A 102 -7.89 -2.80 6.95
CA VAL A 102 -6.56 -2.83 7.55
C VAL A 102 -6.59 -2.13 8.90
N PHE A 103 -6.25 -2.88 9.95
CA PHE A 103 -6.24 -2.35 11.32
C PHE A 103 -5.30 -1.14 11.47
N GLU A 104 -4.20 -1.13 10.73
CA GLU A 104 -3.20 -0.06 10.74
C GLU A 104 -3.73 1.26 10.20
N LEU A 105 -4.39 1.21 9.03
CA LEU A 105 -5.03 2.37 8.44
C LEU A 105 -6.17 2.86 9.34
N GLY A 106 -6.91 1.92 9.94
CA GLY A 106 -7.93 2.24 10.94
C GLY A 106 -7.38 2.97 12.17
N LEU A 107 -6.22 2.55 12.68
CA LEU A 107 -5.57 3.23 13.81
C LEU A 107 -5.09 4.63 13.43
N VAL A 108 -4.50 4.79 12.24
CA VAL A 108 -4.09 6.11 11.71
C VAL A 108 -5.30 7.04 11.56
N LEU A 109 -6.39 6.56 10.97
CA LEU A 109 -7.63 7.32 10.83
C LEU A 109 -8.25 7.69 12.18
N LEU A 110 -8.22 6.77 13.15
CA LEU A 110 -8.73 7.02 14.50
C LEU A 110 -7.99 8.17 15.19
N VAL A 111 -6.67 8.21 15.04
CA VAL A 111 -5.82 9.24 15.66
C VAL A 111 -5.96 10.58 14.93
N LEU A 112 -6.02 10.59 13.59
CA LEU A 112 -6.02 11.82 12.79
C LEU A 112 -7.41 12.44 12.58
N LEU A 113 -8.41 11.62 12.25
CA LEU A 113 -9.76 12.08 11.86
C LEU A 113 -10.83 11.74 12.91
N GLY A 114 -10.50 10.91 13.90
CA GLY A 114 -11.39 10.54 14.99
C GLY A 114 -12.26 9.31 14.71
N TRP A 115 -13.03 8.90 15.73
CA TRP A 115 -13.77 7.64 15.71
C TRP A 115 -14.91 7.57 14.67
N GLN A 116 -15.43 8.72 14.24
CA GLN A 116 -16.52 8.78 13.25
C GLN A 116 -16.05 8.31 11.87
N PHE A 117 -14.84 8.71 11.46
CA PHE A 117 -14.24 8.28 10.20
C PHE A 117 -13.83 6.80 10.24
N LEU A 118 -13.25 6.34 11.35
CA LEU A 118 -12.97 4.93 11.56
C LEU A 118 -14.26 4.09 11.44
N ALA A 119 -15.33 4.51 12.12
CA ALA A 119 -16.60 3.79 12.08
C ALA A 119 -17.21 3.79 10.66
N ALA A 120 -17.11 4.90 9.93
CA ALA A 120 -17.57 4.99 8.55
C ALA A 120 -16.77 4.07 7.62
N GLU A 121 -15.45 4.00 7.77
CA GLU A 121 -14.59 3.12 6.98
C GLU A 121 -14.87 1.65 7.26
N LEU A 122 -14.96 1.28 8.55
CA LEU A 122 -15.33 -0.08 8.95
C LEU A 122 -16.72 -0.45 8.44
N ALA A 123 -17.71 0.42 8.60
CA ALA A 123 -19.07 0.17 8.14
C ALA A 123 -19.14 0.06 6.60
N GLY A 124 -18.45 0.95 5.88
CA GLY A 124 -18.37 0.94 4.42
C GLY A 124 -17.68 -0.31 3.89
N GLY A 125 -16.54 -0.69 4.47
CA GLY A 125 -15.81 -1.89 4.14
C GLY A 125 -16.64 -3.16 4.41
N LEU A 126 -17.29 -3.25 5.57
CA LEU A 126 -18.15 -4.40 5.91
C LEU A 126 -19.38 -4.47 5.00
N ALA A 127 -20.00 -3.33 4.68
CA ALA A 127 -21.12 -3.26 3.76
C ALA A 127 -20.72 -3.70 2.35
N MET A 128 -19.56 -3.25 1.86
CA MET A 128 -19.01 -3.67 0.57
C MET A 128 -18.77 -5.18 0.54
N ILE A 129 -18.16 -5.75 1.58
CA ILE A 129 -17.93 -7.19 1.71
C ILE A 129 -19.26 -7.96 1.72
N ALA A 130 -20.26 -7.48 2.47
CA ALA A 130 -21.58 -8.10 2.51
C ALA A 130 -22.25 -8.09 1.13
N ILE A 131 -22.17 -6.96 0.41
CA ILE A 131 -22.68 -6.84 -0.96
C ILE A 131 -21.96 -7.82 -1.89
N LEU A 132 -20.62 -7.89 -1.84
CA LEU A 132 -19.84 -8.83 -2.66
C LEU A 132 -20.19 -10.28 -2.32
N ALA A 133 -20.32 -10.63 -1.04
CA ALA A 133 -20.69 -11.98 -0.63
C ALA A 133 -22.08 -12.37 -1.14
N VAL A 134 -23.04 -11.45 -1.11
CA VAL A 134 -24.39 -11.64 -1.67
C VAL A 134 -24.34 -11.78 -3.19
N VAL A 135 -23.68 -10.85 -3.89
CA VAL A 135 -23.55 -10.88 -5.35
C VAL A 135 -22.89 -12.18 -5.79
N PHE A 136 -21.78 -12.58 -5.16
CA PHE A 136 -21.13 -13.85 -5.49
C PHE A 136 -22.01 -15.05 -5.17
N LYS A 137 -22.74 -15.07 -4.05
CA LYS A 137 -23.68 -16.16 -3.76
C LYS A 137 -24.73 -16.33 -4.86
N TYR A 138 -25.17 -15.25 -5.50
CA TYR A 138 -26.18 -15.30 -6.57
C TYR A 138 -25.61 -15.39 -7.99
N THR A 139 -24.40 -14.90 -8.24
CA THR A 139 -23.79 -14.80 -9.57
C THR A 139 -22.75 -15.89 -9.84
N LEU A 140 -22.07 -16.44 -8.81
CA LEU A 140 -21.10 -17.52 -9.03
C LEU A 140 -21.82 -18.82 -9.39
N ARG A 141 -21.69 -19.19 -10.66
CA ARG A 141 -22.07 -20.53 -11.14
C ARG A 141 -20.91 -21.49 -10.87
N SER A 142 -21.21 -22.68 -10.37
CA SER A 142 -20.21 -23.73 -10.07
C SER A 142 -19.25 -24.00 -11.23
N ARG A 143 -19.73 -23.92 -12.48
CA ARG A 143 -18.89 -24.08 -13.69
C ARG A 143 -17.77 -23.05 -13.82
N LEU A 144 -17.99 -21.79 -13.44
CA LEU A 144 -16.95 -20.76 -13.50
C LEU A 144 -15.86 -21.00 -12.45
N VAL A 145 -16.26 -21.51 -11.28
CA VAL A 145 -15.35 -21.85 -10.19
C VAL A 145 -14.50 -23.07 -10.57
N GLU A 146 -15.11 -24.11 -11.14
CA GLU A 146 -14.39 -25.30 -11.64
C GLU A 146 -13.41 -24.95 -12.76
N GLU A 147 -13.79 -24.06 -13.67
CA GLU A 147 -12.88 -23.61 -14.75
C GLU A 147 -11.71 -22.81 -14.17
N ALA A 148 -11.98 -21.92 -13.20
CA ALA A 148 -10.94 -21.18 -12.49
C ALA A 148 -10.01 -22.11 -11.70
N GLN A 149 -10.53 -23.16 -11.05
CA GLN A 149 -9.74 -24.18 -10.37
C GLN A 149 -8.86 -24.95 -11.35
N ARG A 150 -9.42 -25.43 -12.46
CA ARG A 150 -8.65 -26.10 -13.53
C ARG A 150 -7.52 -25.22 -14.03
N GLN A 151 -7.78 -23.93 -14.27
CA GLN A 151 -6.76 -22.94 -14.67
C GLN A 151 -5.68 -22.73 -13.59
N ALA A 152 -6.05 -22.70 -12.31
CA ALA A 152 -5.12 -22.55 -11.21
C ALA A 152 -4.26 -23.81 -10.97
N GLU A 153 -4.82 -24.99 -11.20
CA GLU A 153 -4.14 -26.29 -11.10
C GLU A 153 -3.14 -26.52 -12.22
N MET A 154 -3.43 -26.03 -13.43
CA MET A 154 -2.48 -26.08 -14.55
C MET A 154 -1.15 -25.36 -14.27
N GLY A 155 -1.06 -24.56 -13.18
CA GLY A 155 0.19 -23.96 -12.73
C GLY A 155 0.82 -23.01 -13.75
N LEU A 156 0.02 -22.54 -14.72
CA LEU A 156 0.46 -21.69 -15.80
C LEU A 156 0.90 -20.35 -15.21
N ARG A 157 2.15 -19.97 -15.50
CA ARG A 157 2.69 -18.68 -15.13
C ARG A 157 1.93 -17.59 -15.88
N GLY A 158 1.10 -16.84 -15.16
CA GLY A 158 0.46 -15.64 -15.70
C GLY A 158 1.51 -14.63 -16.16
N ARG A 159 1.21 -13.87 -17.21
CA ARG A 159 2.14 -12.91 -17.85
C ARG A 159 2.65 -11.80 -16.90
N MET A 160 2.09 -11.70 -15.69
CA MET A 160 2.46 -10.78 -14.60
C MET A 160 2.90 -11.50 -13.29
N GLU A 161 3.15 -12.81 -13.29
CA GLU A 161 3.44 -13.59 -12.07
C GLU A 161 4.91 -13.54 -11.61
N GLY A 162 5.84 -13.00 -12.39
CA GLY A 162 7.26 -12.94 -12.02
C GLY A 162 7.55 -12.16 -10.73
N HIS A 163 6.60 -11.36 -10.24
CA HIS A 163 6.72 -10.60 -8.99
C HIS A 163 5.96 -11.23 -7.80
N GLY A 164 5.07 -12.21 -8.03
CA GLY A 164 4.23 -12.83 -6.99
C GLY A 164 4.88 -14.04 -6.32
N ASP A 165 5.89 -14.62 -6.99
CA ASP A 165 6.81 -15.61 -6.43
C ASP A 165 7.87 -14.97 -5.51
N MET A 166 7.86 -13.64 -5.29
CA MET A 166 8.75 -13.00 -4.30
C MET A 166 8.32 -13.38 -2.88
N ASP A 167 8.78 -14.54 -2.43
CA ASP A 167 8.79 -14.90 -1.03
C ASP A 167 9.70 -13.91 -0.29
N MET A 168 9.12 -13.05 0.54
CA MET A 168 9.86 -12.07 1.36
C MET A 168 10.61 -12.74 2.54
N SER A 169 10.81 -14.05 2.49
CA SER A 169 11.61 -14.78 3.47
C SER A 169 13.10 -14.48 3.25
N VAL A 170 13.85 -14.40 4.35
CA VAL A 170 15.31 -14.16 4.39
C VAL A 170 16.11 -15.12 3.47
N ARG A 171 15.49 -16.21 3.01
CA ARG A 171 16.07 -17.20 2.10
C ARG A 171 16.33 -16.65 0.69
N HIS A 172 15.51 -15.74 0.17
CA HIS A 172 15.68 -15.18 -1.18
C HIS A 172 16.86 -14.21 -1.31
N ALA A 173 17.26 -13.54 -0.22
CA ALA A 173 18.47 -12.70 -0.20
C ALA A 173 19.74 -13.52 -0.50
N ILE A 174 19.73 -14.82 -0.17
CA ILE A 174 20.84 -15.75 -0.42
C ILE A 174 20.77 -16.33 -1.84
N GLU A 175 19.58 -16.53 -2.40
CA GLU A 175 19.39 -17.02 -3.78
C GLU A 175 19.65 -15.97 -4.86
N ALA A 176 19.46 -14.67 -4.58
CA ALA A 176 19.81 -13.58 -5.49
C ALA A 176 21.31 -13.58 -5.86
N PHE A 177 22.18 -14.05 -4.95
CA PHE A 177 23.61 -14.24 -5.19
C PHE A 177 23.94 -15.53 -5.99
N GLN A 178 22.99 -16.45 -6.12
CA GLN A 178 23.16 -17.72 -6.84
C GLN A 178 22.39 -17.79 -8.18
N ALA A 179 21.60 -16.77 -8.50
CA ALA A 179 20.86 -16.68 -9.75
C ALA A 179 21.84 -16.59 -10.93
N ARG A 180 21.90 -17.66 -11.74
CA ARG A 180 22.69 -17.68 -12.97
C ARG A 180 22.17 -16.60 -13.93
N PRO A 181 23.03 -15.77 -14.53
CA PRO A 181 22.59 -14.75 -15.48
C PRO A 181 21.92 -15.42 -16.69
N SER A 182 20.59 -15.38 -16.74
CA SER A 182 19.84 -15.83 -17.92
C SER A 182 19.50 -14.63 -18.80
N TRP A 183 19.91 -14.65 -20.06
CA TRP A 183 19.58 -13.61 -21.04
C TRP A 183 18.18 -13.85 -21.60
N ASN A 184 17.17 -13.52 -20.80
CA ASN A 184 15.76 -13.61 -21.17
C ASN A 184 15.12 -12.22 -21.20
N TYR A 185 13.88 -12.11 -21.66
CA TYR A 185 13.12 -10.86 -21.75
C TYR A 185 13.02 -10.12 -20.41
N THR A 186 12.93 -10.83 -19.28
CA THR A 186 12.96 -10.22 -17.94
C THR A 186 14.27 -9.49 -17.67
N THR A 187 15.41 -10.03 -18.12
CA THR A 187 16.73 -9.39 -17.99
C THR A 187 16.84 -8.15 -18.84
N PHE A 188 16.32 -8.19 -20.07
CA PHE A 188 16.23 -7.02 -20.93
C PHE A 188 15.32 -5.93 -20.35
N LEU A 189 14.18 -6.30 -19.77
CA LEU A 189 13.27 -5.37 -19.10
C LEU A 189 13.91 -4.76 -17.84
N ASN A 190 14.63 -5.55 -17.04
CA ASN A 190 15.36 -5.04 -15.89
C ASN A 190 16.48 -4.07 -16.31
N LEU A 191 17.22 -4.39 -17.37
CA LEU A 191 18.24 -3.49 -17.92
C LEU A 191 17.62 -2.21 -18.47
N ALA A 192 16.48 -2.31 -19.18
CA ALA A 192 15.76 -1.16 -19.71
C ALA A 192 15.18 -0.29 -18.59
N ALA A 193 14.64 -0.89 -17.53
CA ALA A 193 14.15 -0.18 -16.35
C ALA A 193 15.30 0.52 -15.61
N LEU A 194 16.45 -0.13 -15.45
CA LEU A 194 17.65 0.46 -14.87
C LEU A 194 18.21 1.60 -15.74
N ALA A 195 18.22 1.43 -17.07
CA ALA A 195 18.63 2.47 -18.00
C ALA A 195 17.66 3.66 -17.96
N LEU A 196 16.35 3.43 -17.90
CA LEU A 196 15.34 4.46 -17.76
C LEU A 196 15.47 5.19 -16.41
N ALA A 197 15.67 4.46 -15.32
CA ALA A 197 15.91 5.04 -13.99
C ALA A 197 17.18 5.89 -13.98
N ALA A 198 18.26 5.42 -14.63
CA ALA A 198 19.50 6.18 -14.77
C ALA A 198 19.31 7.44 -15.62
N VAL A 199 18.58 7.34 -16.74
CA VAL A 199 18.25 8.49 -17.61
C VAL A 199 17.34 9.48 -16.89
N MET A 200 16.36 9.02 -16.13
CA MET A 200 15.49 9.87 -15.32
C MET A 200 16.24 10.51 -14.16
N GLY A 201 17.14 9.80 -13.49
CA GLY A 201 18.00 10.35 -12.44
C GLY A 201 19.00 11.37 -12.99
N TRP A 202 19.61 11.09 -14.14
CA TRP A 202 20.47 12.02 -14.87
C TRP A 202 19.71 13.25 -15.32
N ARG A 203 18.54 13.06 -15.93
CA ARG A 203 17.65 14.16 -16.32
C ARG A 203 17.22 14.96 -15.11
N PHE A 204 16.83 14.34 -14.00
CA PHE A 204 16.46 15.03 -12.77
C PHE A 204 17.60 15.89 -12.20
N GLY A 205 18.83 15.37 -12.21
CA GLY A 205 20.02 16.14 -11.82
C GLY A 205 20.35 17.30 -12.77
N THR A 206 20.14 17.11 -14.07
CA THR A 206 20.57 18.06 -15.11
C THR A 206 19.51 19.07 -15.54
N THR A 207 18.22 18.73 -15.49
CA THR A 207 17.09 19.60 -15.87
C THR A 207 16.51 20.36 -14.67
N GLY A 208 17.32 20.60 -13.63
CA GLY A 208 16.93 21.45 -12.52
C GLY A 208 16.02 20.80 -11.47
N GLY A 209 15.92 19.47 -11.40
CA GLY A 209 15.19 18.79 -10.30
C GLY A 209 15.77 19.13 -8.92
N MET A 210 17.10 19.29 -8.83
CA MET A 210 17.75 19.80 -7.63
C MET A 210 17.52 21.30 -7.38
N GLN A 211 17.17 22.08 -8.41
CA GLN A 211 16.78 23.50 -8.27
C GLN A 211 15.30 23.62 -7.90
N MET A 212 14.45 22.70 -8.34
CA MET A 212 13.04 22.60 -7.96
C MET A 212 12.88 22.12 -6.51
N LEU A 213 13.67 21.12 -6.06
CA LEU A 213 13.76 20.76 -4.65
C LEU A 213 14.22 21.95 -3.80
N ARG A 214 15.23 22.70 -4.28
CA ARG A 214 15.69 23.95 -3.65
C ARG A 214 14.69 25.12 -3.74
N ALA A 215 13.81 25.15 -4.73
CA ALA A 215 12.75 26.16 -4.89
C ALA A 215 11.49 25.83 -4.08
N MET A 216 11.21 24.55 -3.82
CA MET A 216 10.21 24.10 -2.84
C MET A 216 10.68 24.35 -1.40
N GLU A 217 12.00 24.39 -1.20
CA GLU A 217 12.66 24.72 0.05
C GLU A 217 12.74 26.25 0.30
N SER A 218 12.60 27.08 -0.75
CA SER A 218 12.44 28.53 -0.59
C SER A 218 11.00 28.89 -0.24
N ALA A 219 10.71 29.08 1.06
CA ALA A 219 9.45 29.65 1.52
C ALA A 219 9.20 31.06 0.93
N PRO A 220 7.93 31.48 0.78
CA PRO A 220 7.59 32.80 0.26
C PRO A 220 8.12 33.88 1.20
N THR A 221 8.96 34.77 0.67
CA THR A 221 9.54 35.89 1.41
C THR A 221 8.44 36.72 2.10
N PRO A 222 8.37 36.76 3.46
CA PRO A 222 7.60 37.79 4.14
C PRO A 222 8.50 39.03 4.26
N GLY A 223 8.01 40.16 3.78
CA GLY A 223 8.64 41.46 4.04
C GLY A 223 9.45 42.03 2.87
N ARG A 224 8.75 42.41 1.80
CA ARG A 224 8.97 43.77 1.30
C ARG A 224 7.97 44.62 2.07
N GLU A 225 8.47 45.39 3.03
CA GLU A 225 7.70 46.50 3.60
C GLU A 225 7.07 47.27 2.44
N MET A 226 5.74 47.29 2.40
CA MET A 226 5.06 48.41 1.80
C MET A 226 5.37 49.59 2.71
N VAL A 227 6.40 50.35 2.35
CA VAL A 227 6.60 51.70 2.84
C VAL A 227 5.37 52.48 2.42
N HIS A 228 4.41 52.58 3.34
CA HIS A 228 3.41 53.62 3.31
C HIS A 228 4.16 54.92 3.56
N ASP A 229 4.50 55.62 2.48
CA ASP A 229 4.90 57.01 2.56
C ASP A 229 3.70 57.80 3.07
N HIS A 230 3.81 58.27 4.31
CA HIS A 230 2.96 59.32 4.84
C HIS A 230 3.33 60.61 4.09
N HIS A 231 2.54 60.98 3.08
CA HIS A 231 2.50 62.37 2.64
C HIS A 231 1.82 63.20 3.72
N GLU A 232 2.65 63.82 4.58
CA GLU A 232 2.25 64.95 5.41
C GLU A 232 1.79 66.11 4.53
N HIS A 233 0.62 66.63 4.88
CA HIS A 233 0.12 67.92 4.46
C HIS A 233 1.05 69.04 4.97
N HIS A 234 1.83 69.63 4.07
CA HIS A 234 2.40 70.97 4.29
C HIS A 234 1.60 72.01 3.50
N HIS A 235 0.82 72.77 4.26
CA HIS A 235 0.33 74.10 3.90
C HIS A 235 1.52 75.03 3.58
N HIS A 236 1.49 75.67 2.43
CA HIS A 236 2.13 76.97 2.23
C HIS A 236 1.23 77.84 1.33
N HIS A 237 0.72 78.90 1.96
CA HIS A 237 0.38 80.25 1.46
C HIS A 237 0.13 80.47 -0.03
#